data_AF-A0A8T5U7K1-F1
#
_entry.id   AF-A0A8T5U7K1-F1
#
_cell.length_a   1.000
_cell.length_b   1.000
_cell.length_c   1.000
_cell.angle_alpha   90.00
_cell.angle_beta   90.00
_cell.angle_gamma   90.00
#
_symmetry.space_group_name_H-M   'P 1'
#
loop_
_entity.id
_entity.type
_entity.pdbx_description
1 polymer ?
#
loop_
_entity_poly.entity_id
_entity_poly.type
_entity_poly.pdbx_seq_one_letter_code
_entity_poly.pdbx_strand_id
1 'polypeptide(L)' 'HDRVLVEGIGGAKGRAVGDLPGVRWRVVMVNGVSLQALISGKKEKPLR' A
#
# COMPACT_ATOMS: atom_id res chain seq x y z
N HIS A 1 1.85 -4.51 16.48
CA HIS A 1 1.91 -3.33 15.60
C HIS A 1 2.78 -3.66 14.40
N ASP A 2 2.41 -3.22 13.19
CA ASP A 2 3.10 -3.54 11.93
C ASP A 2 3.81 -2.33 11.31
N ARG A 3 4.90 -2.57 10.57
CA ARG A 3 5.56 -1.52 9.77
C ARG A 3 5.08 -1.60 8.32
N VAL A 4 4.69 -0.46 7.78
CA VAL A 4 4.18 -0.35 6.41
C VAL A 4 4.96 0.68 5.61
N LEU A 5 5.16 0.39 4.33
CA LEU A 5 5.75 1.31 3.36
C LEU A 5 4.63 1.88 2.49
N VAL A 6 4.59 3.20 2.38
CA VAL A 6 3.57 3.95 1.64
C VAL A 6 4.19 4.74 0.51
N GLU A 7 3.45 4.86 -0.59
CA GLU A 7 3.80 5.67 -1.74
C GLU A 7 2.64 6.58 -2.13
N GLY A 8 2.91 7.63 -2.92
CA GLY A 8 1.87 8.51 -3.45
C GLY A 8 0.92 7.73 -4.35
N ILE A 9 -0.39 7.97 -4.22
CA ILE A 9 -1.41 7.27 -5.01
C ILE A 9 -1.41 7.69 -6.49
N GLY A 10 -0.68 8.75 -6.85
CA GLY A 10 -0.51 9.20 -8.23
C GLY A 10 -1.57 10.18 -8.73
N GLY A 11 -2.29 10.86 -7.83
CA GLY A 11 -3.30 11.85 -8.24
C GLY A 11 -2.69 13.15 -8.76
N ALA A 12 -3.50 13.89 -9.52
CA ALA A 12 -3.09 15.15 -10.12
C ALA A 12 -2.53 16.11 -9.05
N LYS A 13 -1.27 16.55 -9.22
CA LYS A 13 -0.53 17.39 -8.26
C LYS A 13 -0.44 16.78 -6.84
N GLY A 14 -0.30 15.45 -6.73
CA GLY A 14 -0.17 14.75 -5.44
C GLY A 14 -1.48 14.73 -4.63
N ARG A 15 -2.62 14.92 -5.30
CA ARG A 15 -3.95 14.88 -4.67
C ARG A 15 -4.52 13.45 -4.69
N ALA A 16 -5.74 13.35 -4.18
CA ALA A 16 -6.57 12.16 -4.29
C ALA A 16 -6.79 11.75 -5.75
N VAL A 17 -6.93 10.45 -5.97
CA VAL A 17 -7.27 9.86 -7.27
C VAL A 17 -8.74 9.47 -7.25
N GLY A 18 -9.46 9.81 -8.33
CA GLY A 18 -10.82 9.36 -8.58
C GLY A 18 -11.82 9.77 -7.49
N ASP A 19 -12.49 8.77 -6.96
CA ASP A 19 -13.59 8.82 -6.00
C ASP A 19 -13.16 8.73 -4.54
N LEU A 20 -11.84 8.72 -4.24
CA LEU A 20 -11.31 8.69 -2.87
C LEU A 20 -10.92 10.07 -2.36
N PRO A 21 -11.85 10.90 -1.84
CA PRO A 21 -11.50 12.21 -1.30
C PRO A 21 -10.56 12.08 -0.10
N GLY A 22 -9.48 12.88 -0.10
CA GLY A 22 -8.55 12.97 1.03
C GLY A 22 -7.46 11.89 1.09
N VAL A 23 -7.57 10.80 0.34
CA VAL A 23 -6.55 9.73 0.32
C VAL A 23 -5.48 10.05 -0.70
N ARG A 24 -4.28 10.40 -0.24
CA ARG A 24 -3.14 10.77 -1.09
C ARG A 24 -2.06 9.69 -1.19
N TRP A 25 -2.15 8.67 -0.35
CA TRP A 25 -1.11 7.66 -0.17
C TRP A 25 -1.73 6.26 -0.24
N ARG A 26 -0.97 5.30 -0.75
CA ARG A 26 -1.33 3.88 -0.78
C ARG A 26 -0.22 3.05 -0.15
N VAL A 27 -0.59 1.89 0.40
CA VAL A 27 0.37 0.94 0.99
C VAL A 27 0.94 0.03 -0.09
N VAL A 28 2.24 -0.16 -0.10
CA VAL A 28 2.96 -0.99 -1.10
C VAL A 28 3.58 -2.22 -0.47
N MET A 29 4.02 -2.12 0.79
CA MET A 29 4.70 -3.20 1.49
C MET A 29 4.29 -3.23 2.96
N VAL A 30 4.19 -4.43 3.52
CA VAL A 30 3.91 -4.66 4.94
C VAL A 30 4.96 -5.62 5.48
N ASN A 31 5.67 -5.23 6.53
CA ASN A 31 6.71 -6.04 7.19
C ASN A 31 7.76 -6.65 6.22
N GLY A 32 8.13 -5.92 5.15
CA GLY A 32 9.12 -6.38 4.16
C GLY A 32 8.55 -7.24 3.03
N VAL A 33 7.23 -7.48 3.00
CA VAL A 33 6.55 -8.25 1.94
C VAL A 33 5.65 -7.34 1.13
N SER A 34 5.74 -7.43 -0.20
CA SER A 34 4.92 -6.63 -1.10
C SER A 34 3.45 -7.02 -1.00
N LEU A 35 2.58 -6.01 -0.95
CA LEU A 35 1.15 -6.19 -0.78
C LEU A 35 0.55 -6.97 -1.97
N GLN A 36 1.09 -6.78 -3.17
CA GLN A 36 0.72 -7.57 -4.34
C GLN A 36 1.07 -9.07 -4.19
N ALA A 37 2.20 -9.41 -3.57
CA ALA A 37 2.56 -10.82 -3.35
C ALA A 37 1.66 -11.49 -2.31
N LEU A 38 1.19 -10.72 -1.32
CA LEU A 38 0.19 -11.17 -0.35
C LEU A 38 -1.17 -11.40 -1.02
N ILE A 39 -1.64 -10.43 -1.83
CA ILE A 39 -2.94 -10.53 -2.55
C ILE A 39 -2.93 -11.71 -3.53
N SER A 40 -1.83 -11.91 -4.26
CA SER A 40 -1.70 -13.00 -5.22
C SER A 40 -1.39 -14.36 -4.57
N GLY A 41 -1.28 -14.45 -3.24
CA GLY A 41 -1.00 -15.68 -2.50
C GLY A 41 0.38 -16.28 -2.75
N LYS A 42 1.29 -15.55 -3.42
CA LYS A 42 2.65 -16.02 -3.73
C LYS A 42 3.57 -15.98 -2.52
N LYS A 43 3.27 -15.13 -1.55
CA LYS A 43 3.99 -15.00 -0.28
C LYS A 43 2.98 -14.87 0.84
N GLU A 44 3.26 -15.51 1.98
CA GLU A 44 2.47 -15.33 3.19
C GLU A 44 2.96 -14.11 3.98
N LYS A 45 2.05 -13.55 4.78
CA LYS A 45 2.43 -12.47 5.70
C LYS A 45 3.42 -13.08 6.71
N PRO A 46 4.63 -12.50 6.87
CA PRO A 46 5.50 -12.91 7.95
C PRO A 46 4.77 -12.58 9.25
N LEU A 47 4.28 -13.61 9.93
CA LEU A 47 3.73 -13.47 11.26
C LEU A 47 4.93 -13.34 12.21
N ARG A 48 5.01 -12.20 12.88
CA ARG A 48 5.97 -11.93 13.96
C ARG A 48 5.21 -11.79 15.26
#